data_AF-A0A955TNF3-F1
#
_entry.id   AF-A0A955TNF3-F1
#
_cell.length_a   1.000
_cell.length_b   1.000
_cell.length_c   1.000
_cell.angle_alpha   90.00
_cell.angle_beta   90.00
_cell.angle_gamma   90.00
#
_symmetry.space_group_name_H-M   'P 1'
#
loop_
_entity.id
_entity.type
_entity.pdbx_description
1 polymer ?
#
loop_
_entity_poly.entity_id
_entity_poly.type
_entity_poly.pdbx_seq_one_letter_code
_entity_poly.pdbx_strand_id
1 'polypeptide(L)'
;MNQDSREWAETFRSLFDEKVAAYRKGTRTVGHLFSEEETRFLRTIGSTPQEIFDFVEDWCDAGEPDPETALAITRIRWDYLQKEQGGTHSERVVPLDSFPSRQATLAGLEWFPRIIEKAKAKLRGELPPDLMYACGGDRRFLKKVNVDPVEFLQVTRDAGEKVEPIIQFVTNRIQST
;
A
#
# COMPACT_ATOMS: atom_id res chain seq x y z
N MET A 1 -19.45 3.15 7.86
CA MET A 1 -18.36 4.16 7.80
C MET A 1 -18.48 5.02 9.04
N ASN A 2 -17.55 4.89 10.00
CA ASN A 2 -17.53 5.73 11.20
C ASN A 2 -17.23 7.18 10.80
N GLN A 3 -17.76 8.14 11.55
CA GLN A 3 -17.55 9.57 11.33
C GLN A 3 -16.05 9.91 11.29
N ASP A 4 -15.27 9.34 12.20
CA ASP A 4 -13.80 9.46 12.25
C ASP A 4 -13.12 9.07 10.93
N SER A 5 -13.66 8.07 10.21
CA SER A 5 -13.09 7.61 8.93
C SER A 5 -13.33 8.56 7.75
N ARG A 6 -14.37 9.41 7.85
CA ARG A 6 -14.65 10.43 6.84
C ARG A 6 -13.77 11.64 7.06
N GLU A 7 -13.61 12.05 8.31
CA GLU A 7 -12.84 13.25 8.69
C GLU A 7 -11.37 13.13 8.30
N TRP A 8 -10.69 12.01 8.61
CA TRP A 8 -9.29 11.87 8.20
C TRP A 8 -9.10 11.71 6.69
N ALA A 9 -10.09 11.17 5.97
CA ALA A 9 -9.98 10.95 4.53
C ALA A 9 -9.96 12.27 3.74
N GLU A 10 -10.67 13.29 4.21
CA GLU A 10 -10.61 14.64 3.65
C GLU A 10 -9.24 15.28 3.92
N THR A 11 -8.75 15.18 5.16
CA THR A 11 -7.39 15.61 5.52
C THR A 11 -6.33 14.93 4.67
N PHE A 12 -6.46 13.62 4.42
CA PHE A 12 -5.55 12.87 3.56
C PHE A 12 -5.53 13.41 2.13
N ARG A 13 -6.71 13.69 1.54
CA ARG A 13 -6.79 14.22 0.17
C ARG A 13 -6.13 15.57 0.04
N SER A 14 -6.46 16.50 0.94
CA SER A 14 -5.84 17.83 0.97
C SER A 14 -4.32 17.72 1.11
N LEU A 15 -3.84 16.87 2.02
CA LEU A 15 -2.42 16.61 2.19
C LEU A 15 -1.79 16.07 0.90
N PHE A 16 -2.40 15.06 0.28
CA PHE A 16 -1.90 14.45 -0.94
C PHE A 16 -1.78 15.46 -2.08
N ASP A 17 -2.82 16.28 -2.30
CA ASP A 17 -2.83 17.33 -3.33
C ASP A 17 -1.73 18.37 -3.09
N GLU A 18 -1.52 18.79 -1.84
CA GLU A 18 -0.42 19.68 -1.45
C GLU A 18 0.95 19.06 -1.76
N LYS A 19 1.15 17.77 -1.44
CA LYS A 19 2.40 17.06 -1.73
C LYS A 19 2.63 16.89 -3.23
N VAL A 20 1.60 16.62 -4.02
CA VAL A 20 1.67 16.60 -5.48
C VAL A 20 2.09 17.97 -6.03
N ALA A 21 1.51 19.05 -5.52
CA ALA A 21 1.88 20.40 -5.93
C ALA A 21 3.35 20.73 -5.58
N ALA A 22 3.82 20.32 -4.40
CA ALA A 22 5.20 20.51 -3.97
C ALA A 22 6.19 19.66 -4.79
N TYR A 23 5.86 18.40 -5.09
CA TYR A 23 6.68 17.50 -5.92
C TYR A 23 6.88 18.08 -7.33
N ARG A 24 5.79 18.55 -7.95
CA ARG A 24 5.80 19.20 -9.27
C ARG A 24 6.58 20.52 -9.29
N LYS A 25 6.70 21.20 -8.15
CA LYS A 25 7.55 22.40 -7.98
C LYS A 25 9.03 22.08 -7.73
N GLY A 26 9.39 20.80 -7.60
CA GLY A 26 10.79 20.35 -7.49
C GLY A 26 11.21 19.87 -6.10
N THR A 27 10.32 19.80 -5.11
CA THR A 27 10.66 19.20 -3.80
C THR A 27 10.69 17.68 -3.92
N ARG A 28 11.89 17.08 -3.90
CA ARG A 28 12.11 15.64 -4.12
C ARG A 28 12.65 14.87 -2.91
N THR A 29 12.62 15.49 -1.72
CA THR A 29 13.15 14.88 -0.49
C THR A 29 12.06 14.81 0.57
N VAL A 30 11.81 13.60 1.10
CA VAL A 30 10.78 13.33 2.11
C VAL A 30 10.87 14.26 3.31
N GLY A 31 12.09 14.46 3.85
CA GLY A 31 12.33 15.29 5.03
C GLY A 31 12.00 16.79 4.86
N HIS A 32 11.81 17.27 3.62
CA HIS A 32 11.37 18.63 3.34
C HIS A 32 9.92 18.70 2.86
N LEU A 33 9.28 17.55 2.62
CA LEU A 33 7.93 17.49 2.08
C LEU A 33 6.87 17.39 3.19
N PHE A 34 7.22 16.84 4.34
CA PHE A 34 6.30 16.64 5.45
C PHE A 34 6.72 17.40 6.71
N SER A 35 5.76 18.07 7.33
CA SER A 35 5.92 18.69 8.65
C SER A 35 5.79 17.63 9.77
N GLU A 36 6.16 18.02 10.99
CA GLU A 36 5.95 17.16 12.17
C GLU A 36 4.47 16.89 12.45
N GLU A 37 3.58 17.87 12.17
CA GLU A 37 2.14 17.70 12.35
C GLU A 37 1.56 16.72 11.34
N GLU A 38 1.96 16.84 10.08
CA GLU A 38 1.57 15.91 9.02
C GLU A 38 2.10 14.50 9.30
N THR A 39 3.34 14.39 9.79
CA THR A 39 3.91 13.10 10.21
C THR A 39 3.10 12.48 11.36
N ARG A 40 2.70 13.28 12.35
CA ARG A 40 1.82 12.81 13.44
C ARG A 40 0.46 12.36 12.91
N PHE A 41 -0.15 13.11 11.98
CA PHE A 41 -1.39 12.73 11.32
C PHE A 41 -1.26 11.41 10.54
N LEU A 42 -0.24 11.26 9.69
CA LEU A 42 -0.03 10.05 8.91
C LEU A 42 0.09 8.81 9.80
N ARG A 43 0.73 8.96 10.97
CA ARG A 43 0.83 7.89 11.95
C ARG A 43 -0.55 7.43 12.45
N THR A 44 -1.51 8.34 12.71
CA THR A 44 -2.84 7.95 13.22
C THR A 44 -3.64 7.11 12.22
N ILE A 45 -3.34 7.25 10.93
CA ILE A 45 -3.96 6.47 9.84
C ILE A 45 -3.12 5.26 9.40
N GLY A 46 -2.06 4.93 10.15
CA GLY A 46 -1.22 3.77 9.87
C GLY A 46 -0.26 3.93 8.69
N SER A 47 0.01 5.16 8.26
CA SER A 47 0.89 5.50 7.13
C SER A 47 2.18 6.18 7.59
N THR A 48 3.15 6.32 6.68
CA THR A 48 4.42 7.04 6.92
C THR A 48 4.63 8.13 5.87
N PRO A 49 5.45 9.16 6.16
CA PRO A 49 5.85 10.16 5.16
C PRO A 49 6.48 9.55 3.91
N GLN A 50 7.34 8.54 4.06
CA GLN A 50 7.99 7.85 2.94
C GLN A 50 6.94 7.18 2.04
N GLU A 51 5.98 6.47 2.62
CA GLU A 51 4.94 5.81 1.85
C GLU A 51 4.08 6.80 1.03
N ILE A 52 3.70 7.93 1.63
CA ILE A 52 2.92 8.95 0.92
C ILE A 52 3.77 9.64 -0.14
N PHE A 53 5.06 9.87 0.13
CA PHE A 53 6.00 10.36 -0.87
C PHE A 53 6.06 9.41 -2.08
N ASP A 54 6.20 8.11 -1.86
CA ASP A 54 6.30 7.13 -2.92
C ASP A 54 5.03 7.12 -3.79
N PHE A 55 3.84 7.20 -3.19
CA PHE A 55 2.58 7.34 -3.96
C PHE A 55 2.51 8.65 -4.75
N VAL A 56 2.96 9.76 -4.16
CA VAL A 56 2.99 11.07 -4.83
C VAL A 56 3.94 11.07 -6.01
N GLU A 57 5.12 10.48 -5.85
CA GLU A 57 6.11 10.29 -6.92
C GLU A 57 5.54 9.45 -8.05
N ASP A 58 5.02 8.26 -7.73
CA ASP A 58 4.44 7.33 -8.71
C ASP A 58 3.25 7.97 -9.47
N TRP A 59 2.41 8.74 -8.77
CA TRP A 59 1.32 9.49 -9.40
C TRP A 59 1.84 10.62 -10.31
N CYS A 60 2.85 11.37 -9.87
CA CYS A 60 3.40 12.47 -10.68
C CYS A 60 4.13 11.99 -11.93
N ASP A 61 4.90 10.91 -11.81
CA ASP A 61 5.80 10.44 -12.86
C ASP A 61 5.14 9.38 -13.77
N ALA A 62 4.24 8.56 -13.23
CA ALA A 62 3.61 7.44 -13.94
C ALA A 62 2.09 7.53 -14.03
N GLY A 63 1.44 8.43 -13.29
CA GLY A 63 -0.02 8.56 -13.25
C GLY A 63 -0.73 7.40 -12.55
N GLU A 64 -0.02 6.58 -11.78
CA GLU A 64 -0.59 5.44 -11.05
C GLU A 64 0.24 5.11 -9.79
N PRO A 65 -0.37 4.68 -8.66
CA PRO A 65 -1.80 4.65 -8.45
C PRO A 65 -2.39 6.07 -8.36
N ASP A 66 -3.65 6.22 -8.71
CA ASP A 66 -4.35 7.49 -8.52
C ASP A 66 -4.58 7.80 -7.02
N PRO A 67 -4.88 9.07 -6.67
CA PRO A 67 -5.07 9.48 -5.28
C PRO A 67 -6.19 8.72 -4.54
N GLU A 68 -7.27 8.33 -5.22
CA GLU A 68 -8.37 7.57 -4.59
C GLU A 68 -7.96 6.11 -4.35
N THR A 69 -7.17 5.53 -5.23
CA THR A 69 -6.54 4.21 -5.03
C THR A 69 -5.58 4.24 -3.84
N ALA A 70 -4.72 5.26 -3.74
CA ALA A 70 -3.83 5.44 -2.59
C ALA A 70 -4.63 5.60 -1.28
N LEU A 71 -5.69 6.42 -1.29
CA LEU A 71 -6.60 6.57 -0.14
C LEU A 71 -7.29 5.25 0.23
N ALA A 72 -7.75 4.47 -0.75
CA ALA A 72 -8.42 3.20 -0.50
C ALA A 72 -7.48 2.15 0.12
N ILE A 73 -6.23 2.08 -0.36
CA ILE A 73 -5.17 1.27 0.26
C ILE A 73 -4.92 1.72 1.71
N THR A 74 -4.82 3.02 1.96
CA THR A 74 -4.64 3.58 3.31
C THR A 74 -5.83 3.28 4.22
N ARG A 75 -7.06 3.32 3.71
CA ARG A 75 -8.26 2.93 4.47
C ARG A 75 -8.20 1.47 4.94
N ILE A 76 -7.77 0.55 4.09
CA ILE A 76 -7.62 -0.86 4.47
C ILE A 76 -6.56 -1.01 5.56
N ARG A 77 -5.42 -0.31 5.42
CA ARG A 77 -4.37 -0.30 6.44
C ARG A 77 -4.85 0.24 7.77
N TRP A 78 -5.56 1.38 7.76
CA TRP A 78 -6.12 1.98 8.95
C TRP A 78 -7.13 1.04 9.62
N ASP A 79 -8.02 0.43 8.84
CA ASP A 79 -8.99 -0.55 9.36
C ASP A 79 -8.27 -1.74 10.03
N TYR A 80 -7.20 -2.24 9.42
CA TYR A 80 -6.36 -3.29 10.01
C TYR A 80 -5.67 -2.83 11.30
N LEU A 81 -5.14 -1.60 11.34
CA LEU A 81 -4.54 -1.01 12.54
C LEU A 81 -5.54 -1.02 13.70
N GLN A 82 -6.77 -0.54 13.44
CA GLN A 82 -7.79 -0.40 14.48
C GLN A 82 -8.35 -1.76 14.94
N LYS A 83 -8.65 -2.66 14.01
CA LYS A 83 -9.36 -3.91 14.31
C LYS A 83 -8.44 -5.07 14.67
N GLU A 84 -7.39 -5.29 13.89
CA GLU A 84 -6.52 -6.46 14.06
C GLU A 84 -5.34 -6.17 15.00
N GLN A 85 -4.88 -4.92 15.05
CA GLN A 85 -3.76 -4.51 15.93
C GLN A 85 -4.22 -3.69 17.15
N GLY A 86 -5.52 -3.49 17.35
CA GLY A 86 -6.07 -2.76 18.49
C GLY A 86 -5.55 -1.32 18.62
N GLY A 87 -5.24 -0.67 17.51
CA GLY A 87 -4.66 0.68 17.45
C GLY A 87 -3.15 0.74 17.76
N THR A 88 -2.50 -0.40 18.00
CA THR A 88 -1.07 -0.47 18.33
C THR A 88 -0.24 -0.73 17.07
N HIS A 89 0.78 0.10 16.82
CA HIS A 89 1.68 -0.12 15.69
C HIS A 89 2.62 -1.30 15.95
N SER A 90 2.93 -2.07 14.90
CA SER A 90 4.02 -3.05 14.95
C SER A 90 5.35 -2.31 15.16
N GLU A 91 6.22 -2.87 16.00
CA GLU A 91 7.60 -2.43 16.18
C GLU A 91 8.55 -3.09 15.17
N ARG A 92 8.03 -4.03 14.38
CA ARG A 92 8.80 -4.80 13.41
C ARG A 92 8.87 -4.06 12.07
N VAL A 93 10.03 -4.12 11.45
CA VAL A 93 10.22 -3.86 10.02
C VAL A 93 10.70 -5.15 9.37
N VAL A 94 10.05 -5.57 8.30
CA VAL A 94 10.47 -6.76 7.53
C VAL A 94 11.73 -6.42 6.74
N PRO A 95 12.84 -7.17 6.91
CA PRO A 95 14.07 -6.94 6.15
C PRO A 95 13.85 -7.02 4.64
N LEU A 96 14.43 -6.09 3.87
CA LEU A 96 14.22 -6.01 2.42
C LEU A 96 14.64 -7.30 1.68
N ASP A 97 15.71 -7.95 2.16
CA ASP A 97 16.26 -9.18 1.61
C ASP A 97 15.43 -10.44 1.94
N SER A 98 14.52 -10.35 2.91
CA SER A 98 13.59 -11.44 3.25
C SER A 98 12.39 -11.54 2.30
N PHE A 99 12.12 -10.50 1.49
CA PHE A 99 11.06 -10.55 0.50
C PHE A 99 11.45 -11.47 -0.67
N PRO A 100 10.53 -12.29 -1.20
CA PRO A 100 10.79 -13.11 -2.39
C PRO A 100 11.37 -12.29 -3.55
N SER A 101 12.30 -12.88 -4.30
CA SER A 101 12.94 -12.19 -5.42
C SER A 101 11.92 -11.76 -6.49
N ARG A 102 12.32 -10.84 -7.36
CA ARG A 102 11.46 -10.36 -8.46
C ARG A 102 11.06 -11.49 -9.42
N GLN A 103 11.90 -12.51 -9.54
CA GLN A 103 11.71 -13.70 -10.39
C GLN A 103 11.06 -14.88 -9.66
N ALA A 104 10.78 -14.76 -8.36
CA ALA A 104 10.16 -15.83 -7.60
C ALA A 104 8.76 -16.13 -8.13
N THR A 105 8.42 -17.41 -8.22
CA THR A 105 7.15 -17.88 -8.78
C THR A 105 6.31 -18.60 -7.74
N LEU A 106 5.00 -18.40 -7.78
CA LEU A 106 4.01 -19.17 -7.03
C LEU A 106 2.85 -19.47 -7.96
N ALA A 107 2.34 -20.71 -7.97
CA ALA A 107 1.28 -21.16 -8.89
C ALA A 107 1.58 -20.84 -10.38
N GLY A 108 2.86 -20.91 -10.79
CA GLY A 108 3.30 -20.60 -12.16
C GLY A 108 3.37 -19.10 -12.49
N LEU A 109 3.14 -18.22 -11.52
CA LEU A 109 3.13 -16.78 -11.71
C LEU A 109 4.37 -16.14 -11.07
N GLU A 110 5.24 -15.57 -11.90
CA GLU A 110 6.34 -14.69 -11.46
C GLU A 110 5.78 -13.48 -10.70
N TRP A 111 6.55 -12.96 -9.73
CA TRP A 111 6.21 -11.84 -8.84
C TRP A 111 5.14 -12.15 -7.79
N PHE A 112 4.33 -13.20 -7.99
CA PHE A 112 3.20 -13.49 -7.13
C PHE A 112 3.54 -13.67 -5.64
N PRO A 113 4.55 -14.49 -5.24
CA PRO A 113 4.87 -14.61 -3.82
C PRO A 113 5.41 -13.30 -3.24
N ARG A 114 6.07 -12.46 -4.06
CA ARG A 114 6.60 -11.16 -3.63
C ARG A 114 5.48 -10.19 -3.29
N ILE A 115 4.46 -10.05 -4.15
CA ILE A 115 3.36 -9.12 -3.89
C ILE A 115 2.50 -9.57 -2.68
N ILE A 116 2.36 -10.88 -2.44
CA ILE A 116 1.68 -11.40 -1.24
C ILE A 116 2.39 -10.92 0.03
N GLU A 117 3.71 -11.12 0.12
CA GLU A 117 4.46 -10.70 1.31
C GLU A 117 4.50 -9.17 1.46
N LYS A 118 4.52 -8.42 0.35
CA LYS A 118 4.35 -6.95 0.38
C LYS A 118 2.98 -6.52 0.90
N ALA A 119 1.91 -7.18 0.46
CA ALA A 119 0.56 -6.89 0.92
C ALA A 119 0.38 -7.21 2.42
N LYS A 120 0.91 -8.35 2.89
CA LYS A 120 0.93 -8.70 4.32
C LYS A 120 1.72 -7.67 5.14
N ALA A 121 2.92 -7.31 4.69
CA ALA A 121 3.74 -6.29 5.35
C ALA A 121 3.05 -4.92 5.34
N LYS A 122 2.38 -4.54 4.23
CA LYS A 122 1.57 -3.32 4.16
C LYS A 122 0.50 -3.34 5.22
N LEU A 123 -0.31 -4.39 5.32
CA LEU A 123 -1.37 -4.51 6.32
C LEU A 123 -0.85 -4.34 7.75
N ARG A 124 0.26 -5.01 8.10
CA ARG A 124 0.85 -4.94 9.44
C ARG A 124 1.59 -3.62 9.73
N GLY A 125 1.85 -2.81 8.69
CA GLY A 125 2.65 -1.59 8.78
C GLY A 125 4.15 -1.87 8.97
N GLU A 126 4.65 -2.94 8.37
CA GLU A 126 6.02 -3.46 8.56
C GLU A 126 6.88 -3.37 7.29
N LEU A 127 6.40 -2.68 6.26
CA LEU A 127 7.19 -2.45 5.05
C LEU A 127 8.44 -1.60 5.38
N PRO A 128 9.62 -1.96 4.86
CA PRO A 128 10.80 -1.11 4.96
C PRO A 128 10.62 0.15 4.09
N PRO A 129 11.32 1.26 4.41
CA PRO A 129 11.15 2.53 3.69
C PRO A 129 11.50 2.45 2.20
N ASP A 130 12.37 1.51 1.80
CA ASP A 130 12.76 1.32 0.41
C ASP A 130 11.79 0.42 -0.40
N LEU A 131 10.61 0.10 0.17
CA LEU A 131 9.65 -0.80 -0.44
C LEU A 131 8.20 -0.37 -0.18
N MET A 132 7.49 -0.01 -1.25
CA MET A 132 6.05 0.27 -1.20
C MET A 132 5.21 -0.88 -1.75
N TYR A 133 3.97 -1.03 -1.27
CA TYR A 133 2.93 -1.82 -1.94
C TYR A 133 2.30 -1.03 -3.08
N ALA A 134 1.89 -1.71 -4.15
CA ALA A 134 1.36 -1.11 -5.38
C ALA A 134 2.38 -0.28 -6.19
N CYS A 135 3.68 -0.59 -6.08
CA CYS A 135 4.72 -0.03 -6.95
C CYS A 135 4.54 -0.49 -8.41
N GLY A 136 5.28 0.11 -9.35
CA GLY A 136 5.19 -0.26 -10.77
C GLY A 136 5.34 -1.77 -11.07
N GLY A 137 6.11 -2.52 -10.27
CA GLY A 137 6.20 -3.99 -10.38
C GLY A 137 4.92 -4.71 -9.98
N ASP A 138 4.33 -4.32 -8.86
CA ASP A 138 3.04 -4.85 -8.39
C ASP A 138 1.93 -4.52 -9.38
N ARG A 139 1.87 -3.26 -9.86
CA ARG A 139 0.87 -2.81 -10.84
C ARG A 139 0.95 -3.63 -12.13
N ARG A 140 2.16 -3.91 -12.64
CA ARG A 140 2.34 -4.77 -13.82
C ARG A 140 1.84 -6.20 -13.59
N PHE A 141 2.16 -6.79 -12.44
CA PHE A 141 1.67 -8.11 -12.06
C PHE A 141 0.14 -8.13 -11.98
N LEU A 142 -0.45 -7.20 -11.24
CA LEU A 142 -1.88 -7.10 -10.99
C LEU A 142 -2.68 -6.89 -12.29
N LYS A 143 -2.21 -6.02 -13.18
CA LYS A 143 -2.78 -5.84 -14.53
C LYS A 143 -2.76 -7.14 -15.34
N LYS A 144 -1.66 -7.91 -15.30
CA LYS A 144 -1.52 -9.19 -16.00
C LYS A 144 -2.57 -10.22 -15.53
N VAL A 145 -2.94 -10.18 -14.26
CA VAL A 145 -3.92 -11.12 -13.68
C VAL A 145 -5.32 -10.51 -13.52
N ASN A 146 -5.55 -9.31 -14.08
CA ASN A 146 -6.82 -8.58 -14.03
C ASN A 146 -7.39 -8.39 -12.61
N VAL A 147 -6.53 -7.96 -11.69
CA VAL A 147 -6.88 -7.68 -10.29
C VAL A 147 -6.52 -6.23 -9.94
N ASP A 148 -7.39 -5.55 -9.20
CA ASP A 148 -7.13 -4.22 -8.68
C ASP A 148 -6.26 -4.25 -7.39
N PRO A 149 -5.29 -3.34 -7.17
CA PRO A 149 -4.46 -3.34 -5.96
C PRO A 149 -5.23 -3.19 -4.64
N VAL A 150 -6.37 -2.49 -4.63
CA VAL A 150 -7.24 -2.39 -3.45
C VAL A 150 -7.90 -3.73 -3.19
N GLU A 151 -8.44 -4.37 -4.23
CA GLU A 151 -9.07 -5.69 -4.15
C GLU A 151 -8.07 -6.76 -3.67
N PHE A 152 -6.85 -6.77 -4.23
CA PHE A 152 -5.81 -7.72 -3.81
C PHE A 152 -5.44 -7.56 -2.32
N LEU A 153 -5.37 -6.31 -1.84
CA LEU A 153 -5.07 -6.04 -0.44
C LEU A 153 -6.21 -6.47 0.49
N GLN A 154 -7.47 -6.30 0.06
CA GLN A 154 -8.64 -6.80 0.79
C GLN A 154 -8.65 -8.32 0.88
N VAL A 155 -8.42 -9.02 -0.23
CA VAL A 155 -8.33 -10.48 -0.24
C VAL A 155 -7.19 -10.97 0.64
N THR A 156 -6.04 -10.28 0.61
CA THR A 156 -4.89 -10.63 1.47
C THR A 156 -5.23 -10.43 2.95
N ARG A 157 -5.94 -9.36 3.30
CA ARG A 157 -6.43 -9.13 4.66
C ARG A 157 -7.35 -10.27 5.11
N ASP A 158 -8.36 -10.58 4.31
CA ASP A 158 -9.40 -11.54 4.66
C ASP A 158 -8.87 -12.99 4.72
N ALA A 159 -7.80 -13.28 3.98
CA ALA A 159 -7.09 -14.56 4.04
C ALA A 159 -6.24 -14.73 5.33
N GLY A 160 -5.88 -13.64 6.00
CA GLY A 160 -4.99 -13.65 7.15
C GLY A 160 -3.63 -14.25 6.81
N GLU A 161 -3.18 -15.24 7.57
CA GLU A 161 -1.89 -15.90 7.34
C GLU A 161 -1.92 -16.94 6.20
N LYS A 162 -3.12 -17.35 5.76
CA LYS A 162 -3.28 -18.42 4.75
C LYS A 162 -3.01 -17.87 3.35
N VAL A 163 -2.15 -18.56 2.61
CA VAL A 163 -1.80 -18.15 1.23
C VAL A 163 -2.76 -18.73 0.20
N GLU A 164 -3.39 -19.86 0.51
CA GLU A 164 -4.26 -20.62 -0.38
C GLU A 164 -5.46 -19.83 -0.88
N PRO A 165 -6.19 -19.04 -0.05
CA PRO A 165 -7.30 -18.22 -0.54
C PRO A 165 -6.86 -17.15 -1.54
N ILE A 166 -5.66 -16.58 -1.35
CA ILE A 166 -5.09 -15.56 -2.24
C ILE A 166 -4.73 -16.21 -3.59
N ILE A 167 -4.11 -17.39 -3.56
CA ILE A 167 -3.81 -18.18 -4.77
C ILE A 167 -5.09 -18.46 -5.55
N GLN A 168 -6.11 -19.02 -4.88
CA GLN A 168 -7.38 -19.37 -5.52
C GLN A 168 -8.06 -18.16 -6.15
N PHE A 169 -8.11 -17.03 -5.45
CA PHE A 169 -8.67 -15.79 -5.97
C PHE A 169 -8.00 -15.35 -7.28
N VAL A 170 -6.67 -15.30 -7.30
CA VAL A 170 -5.91 -14.88 -8.50
C VAL A 170 -6.05 -15.89 -9.64
N THR A 171 -5.95 -17.19 -9.37
CA THR A 171 -6.05 -18.21 -10.42
C THR A 171 -7.44 -18.26 -11.04
N ASN A 172 -8.50 -18.06 -10.25
CA ASN A 172 -9.87 -18.03 -10.74
C ASN A 172 -10.11 -16.80 -11.63
N ARG A 173 -9.52 -15.64 -11.28
CA ARG A 173 -9.60 -14.41 -12.10
C ARG A 173 -9.00 -14.61 -13.49
N ILE A 174 -7.84 -15.26 -13.56
CA ILE A 174 -7.15 -15.57 -14.83
C ILE A 174 -8.01 -16.50 -15.68
N GLN A 175 -8.62 -17.53 -15.08
CA GLN A 175 -9.48 -18.48 -15.81
C GLN A 175 -10.80 -17.87 -16.31
N SER A 176 -11.23 -16.77 -15.70
CA SER A 176 -12.48 -16.08 -16.04
C SER A 176 -12.29 -14.95 -17.06
N THR A 177 -11.06 -14.72 -17.52
CA THR A 177 -10.68 -13.71 -18.52
C THR A 177 -10.45 -14.38 -19.86
#